data_AF-A0A9W7IVV2-F1
#
_entry.id   AF-A0A9W7IVV2-F1
#
_cell.length_a   1.000
_cell.length_b   1.000
_cell.length_c   1.000
_cell.angle_alpha   90.00
_cell.angle_beta   90.00
_cell.angle_gamma   90.00
#
_symmetry.space_group_name_H-M   'P 1'
#
loop_
_entity.id
_entity.type
_entity.pdbx_description
1 polymer ?
#
loop_
_entity_poly.entity_id
_entity_poly.type
_entity_poly.pdbx_seq_one_letter_code
_entity_poly.pdbx_strand_id
1 'polypeptide(L)'
;MSMKYASFSFHLLLLFLLLVLHANESGAKKLKNEVQGLEQVVETGPSSHMDHMDESAMVFFTLRDLKLGNSMPIYFHKKYSSSSPRLLSRDEADSIAFSSKELPFLLRFFSFSEDSLQAKAMEATLRECESKSIKGGSNSALLL
;
A
#
# COMPACT_ATOMS: atom_id res chain seq x y z
N MET A 1 -11.82 52.35 21.20
CA MET A 1 -11.27 51.23 21.99
C MET A 1 -11.21 49.95 21.14
N SER A 2 -10.64 50.01 19.92
CA SER A 2 -10.73 48.88 18.96
C SER A 2 -9.41 48.55 18.24
N MET A 3 -8.44 49.47 18.17
CA MET A 3 -7.16 49.21 17.49
C MET A 3 -6.22 48.29 18.28
N LYS A 4 -6.32 48.26 19.61
CA LYS A 4 -5.48 47.38 20.45
C LYS A 4 -5.90 45.92 20.35
N TYR A 5 -7.20 45.64 20.17
CA TYR A 5 -7.75 44.29 20.09
C TYR A 5 -7.38 43.61 18.77
N ALA A 6 -7.43 44.34 17.65
CA ALA A 6 -6.98 43.83 16.36
C ALA A 6 -5.48 43.50 16.38
N SER A 7 -4.64 44.38 16.93
CA SER A 7 -3.20 44.13 17.07
C SER A 7 -2.89 42.94 17.98
N PHE A 8 -3.61 42.78 19.09
CA PHE A 8 -3.48 41.64 19.99
C PHE A 8 -3.90 40.32 19.31
N SER A 9 -4.96 40.36 18.48
CA SER A 9 -5.43 39.22 17.71
C SER A 9 -4.41 38.76 16.65
N PHE A 10 -3.78 39.69 15.93
CA PHE A 10 -2.69 39.34 14.99
C PHE A 10 -1.47 38.77 15.71
N HIS A 11 -1.13 39.30 16.88
CA HIS A 11 0.01 38.81 17.64
C HIS A 11 -0.22 37.39 18.18
N LEU A 12 -1.45 37.09 18.61
CA LEU A 12 -1.85 35.76 19.07
C LEU A 12 -1.89 34.75 17.91
N LEU A 13 -2.38 35.16 16.73
CA LEU A 13 -2.39 34.34 15.52
C LEU A 13 -0.96 34.02 15.06
N LEU A 14 -0.05 35.00 15.09
CA LEU A 14 1.36 34.83 14.74
C LEU A 14 2.07 33.88 15.71
N LEU A 15 1.83 34.00 17.01
CA LEU A 15 2.37 33.07 18.02
C LEU A 15 1.87 31.65 17.79
N PHE A 16 0.60 31.47 17.44
CA PHE A 16 0.03 30.15 17.16
C PHE A 16 0.67 29.50 15.92
N LEU A 17 0.89 30.26 14.85
CA LEU A 17 1.57 29.78 13.65
C LEU A 17 3.02 29.37 13.92
N LEU A 18 3.75 30.14 14.74
CA LEU A 18 5.11 29.80 15.15
C LEU A 18 5.17 28.51 15.98
N LEU A 19 4.18 28.28 16.87
CA LEU A 19 4.07 27.03 17.64
C LEU A 19 3.80 25.82 16.74
N VAL A 20 2.94 25.96 15.72
CA VAL A 20 2.65 24.90 14.75
C VAL A 20 3.88 24.57 13.89
N LEU A 21 4.66 25.58 13.49
CA LEU A 21 5.91 25.39 12.75
C LEU A 21 7.00 24.71 13.59
N HIS A 22 7.16 25.10 14.86
CA HIS A 22 8.11 24.46 15.78
C HIS A 22 7.70 23.03 16.16
N ALA A 23 6.39 22.76 16.30
CA ALA A 23 5.90 21.41 16.59
C ALA A 23 6.19 20.43 15.44
N ASN A 24 6.28 20.92 14.20
CA ASN A 24 6.60 20.13 13.02
C ASN A 24 8.10 19.82 12.86
N GLU A 25 8.98 20.47 13.62
CA GLU A 25 10.44 20.24 13.56
C GLU A 25 10.95 19.17 14.54
N SER A 26 10.06 18.34 15.09
CA SER A 26 10.43 17.18 15.92
C SER A 26 10.30 15.82 15.20
N GLY A 27 10.04 15.82 13.89
CA GLY A 27 9.93 14.61 13.07
C GLY A 27 11.07 14.34 12.06
N ALA A 28 12.06 15.24 11.93
CA ALA A 28 13.08 15.15 10.87
C ALA A 28 14.45 14.65 11.38
N LYS A 29 14.49 13.50 12.07
CA LYS A 29 15.74 12.81 12.39
C LYS A 29 15.59 11.28 12.34
N LYS A 30 15.26 10.69 11.18
CA LYS A 30 15.61 9.28 10.92
C LYS A 30 15.47 8.84 9.45
N LEU A 31 16.30 9.36 8.55
CA LEU A 31 16.59 8.68 7.28
C LEU A 31 17.86 9.28 6.66
N LYS A 32 19.02 8.94 7.23
CA LYS A 32 20.33 9.21 6.62
C LYS A 32 21.17 7.94 6.38
N ASN A 33 20.66 6.76 6.72
CA ASN A 33 21.42 5.51 6.59
C ASN A 33 20.61 4.47 5.82
N GLU A 34 20.49 4.62 4.51
CA GLU A 34 20.30 3.46 3.60
C GLU A 34 20.69 3.79 2.14
N VAL A 35 21.80 4.52 1.95
CA VAL A 35 22.40 4.75 0.60
C VAL A 35 23.86 4.26 0.59
N GLN A 36 24.15 3.18 1.31
CA GLN A 36 25.40 2.44 1.21
C GLN A 36 25.09 0.96 1.30
N GLY A 37 24.89 0.35 0.14
CA GLY A 37 24.67 -1.10 0.01
C GLY A 37 24.35 -1.57 -1.41
N LEU A 38 24.52 -0.71 -2.42
CA LEU A 38 24.21 -1.00 -3.83
C LEU A 38 25.42 -1.50 -4.64
N GLU A 39 26.51 -1.87 -3.99
CA GLU A 39 27.64 -2.54 -4.64
C GLU A 39 28.09 -3.74 -3.83
N GLN A 40 28.42 -4.81 -4.55
CA GLN A 40 28.77 -6.18 -4.13
C GLN A 40 27.51 -7.04 -3.90
N VAL A 41 27.25 -8.09 -4.68
CA VAL A 41 28.12 -9.26 -4.84
C VAL A 41 27.75 -10.01 -6.14
N VAL A 42 28.77 -10.21 -6.97
CA VAL A 42 28.87 -11.22 -8.02
C VAL A 42 28.95 -12.61 -7.37
N GLU A 43 28.14 -13.56 -7.85
CA GLU A 43 28.20 -15.03 -7.66
C GLU A 43 28.89 -15.58 -6.39
N THR A 44 28.13 -16.09 -5.41
CA THR A 44 28.45 -17.37 -4.72
C THR A 44 27.28 -17.91 -3.87
N GLY A 45 26.89 -19.18 -4.06
CA GLY A 45 26.29 -20.08 -3.04
C GLY A 45 24.84 -19.85 -2.56
N PRO A 46 24.18 -20.89 -1.99
CA PRO A 46 22.85 -20.77 -1.39
C PRO A 46 22.94 -19.91 -0.13
N SER A 47 22.48 -18.67 -0.23
CA SER A 47 22.49 -17.71 0.87
C SER A 47 21.59 -18.18 2.01
N SER A 48 22.20 -18.56 3.13
CA SER A 48 21.57 -18.87 4.43
C SER A 48 21.04 -17.61 5.14
N HIS A 49 20.68 -16.56 4.40
CA HIS A 49 20.26 -15.25 4.91
C HIS A 49 18.73 -15.10 4.91
N MET A 50 18.00 -16.21 5.03
CA MET A 50 16.52 -16.21 5.14
C MET A 50 16.03 -16.73 6.49
N ASP A 51 16.91 -17.30 7.34
CA ASP A 51 16.56 -17.94 8.61
C ASP A 51 16.05 -16.98 9.70
N HIS A 52 16.00 -15.68 9.42
CA HIS A 52 15.56 -14.63 10.35
C HIS A 52 14.38 -13.79 9.85
N MET A 53 13.81 -14.11 8.68
CA MET A 53 12.59 -13.45 8.22
C MET A 53 11.38 -14.14 8.84
N ASP A 54 10.53 -13.37 9.52
CA ASP A 54 9.22 -13.85 9.98
C ASP A 54 8.47 -14.41 8.76
N GLU A 55 8.07 -15.68 8.82
CA GLU A 55 7.32 -16.36 7.76
C GLU A 55 6.07 -15.58 7.38
N SER A 56 5.48 -14.82 8.32
CA SER A 56 4.32 -13.97 8.08
C SER A 56 4.58 -12.75 7.18
N ALA A 57 5.84 -12.45 6.87
CA ALA A 57 6.29 -11.33 6.04
C ALA A 57 6.87 -11.76 4.68
N MET A 58 6.87 -13.07 4.38
CA MET A 58 7.41 -13.59 3.11
C MET A 58 6.40 -13.38 1.97
N VAL A 59 6.40 -12.16 1.41
CA VAL A 59 5.56 -11.75 0.27
C VAL A 59 6.37 -11.64 -1.03
N PHE A 60 7.71 -11.75 -0.93
CA PHE A 60 8.60 -11.59 -2.06
C PHE A 60 8.93 -12.92 -2.73
N PHE A 61 9.03 -12.90 -4.05
CA PHE A 61 9.46 -14.03 -4.87
C PHE A 61 10.73 -13.68 -5.64
N THR A 62 11.55 -14.69 -5.91
CA THR A 62 12.66 -14.59 -6.84
C THR A 62 12.24 -15.12 -8.21
N LEU A 63 12.99 -14.77 -9.26
CA LEU A 63 12.75 -15.31 -10.60
C LEU A 63 12.82 -16.85 -10.66
N ARG A 64 13.50 -17.48 -9.70
CA ARG A 64 13.57 -18.95 -9.60
C ARG A 64 12.25 -19.54 -9.11
N ASP A 65 11.49 -18.78 -8.32
CA ASP A 65 10.21 -19.22 -7.76
C ASP A 65 9.09 -19.15 -8.82
N LEU A 66 9.22 -18.28 -9.81
CA LEU A 66 8.28 -18.11 -10.93
C LEU A 66 8.45 -19.12 -12.08
N LYS A 67 9.15 -20.24 -11.84
CA LYS A 67 9.30 -21.29 -12.87
C LYS A 67 8.07 -22.20 -12.87
N LEU A 68 7.65 -22.60 -14.07
CA LEU A 68 6.54 -23.54 -14.22
C LEU A 68 6.83 -24.84 -13.44
N GLY A 69 5.87 -25.26 -12.61
CA GLY A 69 6.00 -26.44 -11.75
C GLY A 69 6.59 -26.18 -10.36
N ASN A 70 7.10 -24.98 -10.08
CA ASN A 70 7.51 -24.60 -8.73
C ASN A 70 6.30 -24.18 -7.90
N SER A 71 6.23 -24.67 -6.66
CA SER A 71 5.25 -24.24 -5.67
C SER A 71 5.89 -23.20 -4.76
N MET A 72 5.25 -22.05 -4.63
CA MET A 72 5.71 -20.96 -3.77
C MET A 72 4.76 -20.79 -2.58
N PRO A 73 5.25 -20.84 -1.33
CA PRO A 73 4.42 -20.56 -0.18
C PRO A 73 4.09 -19.06 -0.16
N ILE A 74 2.80 -18.73 -0.09
CA ILE A 74 2.32 -17.37 0.17
C ILE A 74 1.68 -17.38 1.55
N TYR A 75 2.25 -16.60 2.46
CA TYR A 75 1.78 -16.52 3.83
C TYR A 75 0.83 -15.34 3.99
N PHE A 76 -0.45 -15.64 4.18
CA PHE A 76 -1.43 -14.64 4.57
C PHE A 76 -1.40 -14.46 6.08
N HIS A 77 -1.36 -13.22 6.54
CA HIS A 77 -1.47 -12.93 7.97
C HIS A 77 -2.83 -13.45 8.46
N LYS A 78 -2.80 -14.44 9.36
CA LYS A 78 -4.00 -15.13 9.82
C LYS A 78 -4.87 -14.17 10.63
N LYS A 79 -5.91 -13.60 10.00
CA LYS A 79 -6.97 -12.89 10.73
C LYS A 79 -7.84 -13.94 11.43
N TYR A 80 -7.60 -14.13 12.73
CA TYR A 80 -8.33 -15.09 13.57
C TYR A 80 -9.82 -14.73 13.80
N SER A 81 -10.39 -13.77 13.07
CA SER A 81 -11.79 -13.39 13.21
C SER A 81 -12.66 -14.08 12.17
N SER A 82 -13.83 -14.55 12.60
CA SER A 82 -14.92 -15.03 11.73
C SER A 82 -15.44 -13.95 10.76
N SER A 83 -14.99 -12.71 10.90
CA SER A 83 -15.32 -11.56 10.05
C SER A 83 -14.38 -11.37 8.86
N SER A 84 -13.32 -12.16 8.71
CA SER A 84 -12.42 -12.01 7.57
C SER A 84 -13.14 -12.47 6.28
N PRO A 85 -13.12 -11.67 5.20
CA PRO A 85 -13.72 -12.06 3.94
C PRO A 85 -13.03 -13.32 3.41
N ARG A 86 -13.83 -14.23 2.81
CA ARG A 86 -13.28 -15.41 2.13
C ARG A 86 -12.60 -14.97 0.83
N LEU A 87 -11.54 -15.68 0.48
CA LEU A 87 -10.97 -15.58 -0.87
C LEU A 87 -11.99 -16.12 -1.86
N LEU A 88 -12.15 -15.43 -2.99
CA LEU A 88 -13.01 -15.87 -4.08
C LEU A 88 -12.33 -17.03 -4.80
N SER A 89 -13.12 -18.05 -5.13
CA SER A 89 -12.67 -19.07 -6.07
C SER A 89 -12.44 -18.47 -7.45
N ARG A 90 -11.71 -19.19 -8.31
CA ARG A 90 -11.47 -18.75 -9.69
C ARG A 90 -12.77 -18.49 -10.44
N ASP A 91 -13.72 -19.41 -10.33
CA ASP A 91 -15.01 -19.32 -11.03
C ASP A 91 -15.84 -18.12 -10.55
N GLU A 92 -15.84 -17.85 -9.23
CA GLU A 92 -16.50 -16.67 -8.68
C GLU A 92 -15.84 -15.37 -9.16
N ALA A 93 -14.50 -15.30 -9.12
CA ALA A 93 -13.76 -14.13 -9.57
C ALA A 93 -13.97 -13.87 -11.07
N ASP A 94 -13.92 -14.90 -11.92
CA ASP A 94 -14.14 -14.78 -13.36
C ASP A 94 -15.59 -14.38 -13.71
N SER A 95 -16.55 -14.62 -12.81
CA SER A 95 -17.94 -14.16 -12.96
C SER A 95 -18.14 -12.67 -12.65
N ILE A 96 -17.16 -12.01 -12.03
CA ILE A 96 -17.23 -10.60 -11.61
C ILE A 96 -16.41 -9.76 -12.59
N ALA A 97 -17.07 -8.78 -13.21
CA ALA A 97 -16.39 -7.85 -14.12
C ALA A 97 -15.63 -6.76 -13.34
N PHE A 98 -14.35 -7.01 -13.05
CA PHE A 98 -13.47 -6.01 -12.44
C PHE A 98 -13.04 -4.95 -13.46
N SER A 99 -13.76 -3.84 -13.52
CA SER A 99 -13.38 -2.66 -14.32
C SER A 99 -13.87 -1.37 -13.67
N SER A 100 -13.23 -0.24 -14.00
CA SER A 100 -13.65 1.08 -13.52
C SER A 100 -15.07 1.44 -13.95
N LYS A 101 -15.55 0.92 -15.09
CA LYS A 101 -16.92 1.10 -15.60
C LYS A 101 -17.95 0.41 -14.71
N GLU A 102 -17.57 -0.70 -14.09
CA GLU A 102 -18.42 -1.52 -13.23
C GLU A 102 -18.27 -1.16 -11.74
N LEU A 103 -17.59 -0.06 -11.42
CA LEU A 103 -17.36 0.39 -10.04
C LEU A 103 -18.66 0.44 -9.20
N PRO A 104 -19.81 0.97 -9.70
CA PRO A 104 -21.05 0.98 -8.92
C PRO A 104 -21.56 -0.43 -8.57
N PHE A 105 -21.42 -1.38 -9.50
CA PHE A 105 -21.76 -2.79 -9.27
C PHE A 105 -20.84 -3.41 -8.21
N LEU A 106 -19.53 -3.20 -8.34
CA LEU A 106 -18.53 -3.74 -7.41
C LEU A 106 -18.72 -3.21 -5.98
N LEU A 107 -19.01 -1.92 -5.83
CA LEU A 107 -19.28 -1.32 -4.52
C LEU A 107 -20.50 -1.96 -3.86
N ARG A 108 -21.57 -2.17 -4.62
CA ARG A 108 -22.76 -2.88 -4.13
C ARG A 108 -22.45 -4.33 -3.79
N PHE A 109 -21.71 -5.03 -4.64
CA PHE A 109 -21.35 -6.44 -4.45
C PHE A 109 -20.56 -6.66 -3.15
N PHE A 110 -19.58 -5.80 -2.86
CA PHE A 110 -18.79 -5.86 -1.63
C PHE A 110 -19.41 -5.08 -0.45
N SER A 111 -20.60 -4.52 -0.62
CA SER A 111 -21.30 -3.71 0.40
C SER A 111 -20.47 -2.52 0.92
N PHE A 112 -19.75 -1.85 0.01
CA PHE A 112 -19.03 -0.62 0.30
C PHE A 112 -19.91 0.60 0.04
N SER A 113 -19.85 1.58 0.93
CA SER A 113 -20.45 2.90 0.68
C SER A 113 -19.61 3.65 -0.34
N GLU A 114 -20.24 4.38 -1.28
CA GLU A 114 -19.58 5.11 -2.36
C GLU A 114 -18.53 6.11 -1.86
N ASP A 115 -18.79 6.76 -0.72
CA ASP A 115 -17.88 7.76 -0.13
C ASP A 115 -16.78 7.15 0.76
N SER A 116 -16.79 5.83 0.95
CA SER A 116 -15.85 5.16 1.85
C SER A 116 -14.40 5.18 1.36
N LEU A 117 -13.45 5.01 2.29
CA LEU A 117 -12.04 4.85 1.94
C LEU A 117 -11.82 3.59 1.09
N GLN A 118 -12.58 2.53 1.35
CA GLN A 118 -12.55 1.28 0.59
C GLN A 118 -13.00 1.50 -0.86
N ALA A 119 -14.05 2.29 -1.07
CA ALA A 119 -14.54 2.62 -2.41
C ALA A 119 -13.49 3.41 -3.23
N LYS A 120 -12.90 4.44 -2.62
CA LYS A 120 -11.84 5.24 -3.25
C LYS A 120 -10.60 4.40 -3.57
N ALA A 121 -10.22 3.51 -2.66
CA ALA A 121 -9.12 2.58 -2.89
C ALA A 121 -9.43 1.64 -4.06
N MET A 122 -10.63 1.06 -4.12
CA MET A 122 -11.05 0.18 -5.21
C MET A 122 -11.06 0.90 -6.56
N GLU A 123 -11.60 2.12 -6.63
CA GLU A 123 -11.57 2.94 -7.84
C GLU A 123 -10.13 3.21 -8.31
N ALA A 124 -9.26 3.62 -7.39
CA ALA A 124 -7.86 3.90 -7.70
C ALA A 124 -7.14 2.64 -8.22
N THR A 125 -7.34 1.49 -7.57
CA THR A 125 -6.77 0.21 -8.00
C THR A 125 -7.26 -0.19 -9.39
N LEU A 126 -8.57 -0.08 -9.67
CA LEU A 126 -9.12 -0.41 -11.00
C LEU A 126 -8.53 0.49 -12.09
N ARG A 127 -8.40 1.80 -11.82
CA ARG A 127 -7.80 2.75 -12.76
C ARG A 127 -6.32 2.47 -13.00
N GLU A 128 -5.58 2.09 -11.97
CA GLU A 128 -4.17 1.72 -12.11
C GLU A 128 -4.02 0.47 -13.00
N CYS A 129 -4.88 -0.54 -12.80
CA CYS A 129 -4.88 -1.76 -13.60
C CYS A 129 -5.24 -1.53 -15.07
N GLU A 130 -6.08 -0.54 -15.34
CA GLU A 130 -6.49 -0.13 -16.69
C GLU A 130 -5.53 0.88 -17.33
N SER A 131 -4.61 1.44 -16.55
CA SER A 131 -3.60 2.36 -17.05
C SER A 131 -2.65 1.62 -18.01
N LYS A 132 -2.04 2.36 -18.95
CA LYS A 132 -1.10 1.75 -19.89
C LYS A 132 0.13 1.27 -19.14
N SER A 133 0.41 -0.02 -19.25
CA SER A 133 1.59 -0.66 -18.67
C SER A 133 2.87 0.08 -19.07
N ILE A 134 3.80 0.17 -18.13
CA ILE A 134 5.20 0.44 -18.45
C ILE A 134 5.68 -0.74 -19.29
N LYS A 135 6.29 -0.43 -20.45
CA LYS A 135 6.73 -1.39 -21.46
C LYS A 135 7.63 -2.48 -20.81
N GLY A 136 7.08 -3.68 -20.58
CA GLY A 136 7.81 -4.81 -20.00
C GLY A 136 7.06 -5.62 -18.91
N GLY A 137 5.97 -5.11 -18.34
CA GLY A 137 5.15 -5.85 -17.37
C GLY A 137 3.92 -6.49 -18.00
N SER A 138 3.68 -7.78 -17.76
CA SER A 138 2.40 -8.42 -18.10
C SER A 138 1.34 -7.93 -17.11
N ASN A 139 0.20 -7.45 -17.60
CA ASN A 139 -0.93 -6.98 -16.78
C ASN A 139 -1.64 -8.16 -16.11
N SER A 140 -1.00 -8.78 -15.13
CA SER A 140 -1.71 -9.47 -14.08
C SER A 140 -1.67 -8.54 -12.89
N ALA A 141 -2.76 -7.80 -12.68
CA ALA A 141 -3.06 -7.29 -11.36
C ALA A 141 -3.03 -8.50 -10.42
N LEU A 142 -1.93 -8.65 -9.68
CA LEU A 142 -1.81 -9.60 -8.59
C LEU A 142 -2.73 -9.10 -7.48
N LEU A 143 -4.03 -9.37 -7.64
CA LEU A 143 -4.94 -9.51 -6.52
C LEU A 143 -4.66 -10.91 -5.94
N LEU A 144 -3.64 -10.98 -5.09
CA LEU A 144 -3.51 -12.05 -4.10
C LEU A 144 -4.29 -11.67 -2.84
#